data_AF-D7C0Q0-F1
#
_entry.id   AF-D7C0Q0-F1
#
_cell.length_a   1.000
_cell.length_b   1.000
_cell.length_c   1.000
_cell.angle_alpha   90.00
_cell.angle_beta   90.00
_cell.angle_gamma   90.00
#
_symmetry.space_group_name_H-M   'P 1'
#
loop_
_entity.id
_entity.type
_entity.pdbx_description
1 polymer ?
#
loop_
_entity_poly.entity_id
_entity_poly.type
_entity_poly.pdbx_seq_one_letter_code
_entity_poly.pdbx_strand_id
1 'polypeptide(L)'
;MEIVRRCTSGALRYRMANGQTENPVRPTAVARTDSGQILVRGDLRVETATGPRQETRATLCGCGTSANTPYCDGSGPCGSRP
;
A
#
# COMPACT_ATOMS: atom_id res chain seq x y z
N MET A 1 19.85 7.92 -11.43
CA MET A 1 18.86 7.99 -10.32
C MET A 1 17.45 7.81 -10.88
N GLU A 2 17.08 6.62 -11.36
CA GLU A 2 15.86 6.47 -12.18
C GLU A 2 15.22 5.07 -12.06
N ILE A 3 15.11 4.54 -10.84
CA ILE A 3 14.48 3.21 -10.65
C ILE A 3 13.36 3.24 -9.61
N VAL A 4 13.38 4.20 -8.69
CA VAL A 4 12.40 4.29 -7.59
C VAL A 4 11.04 4.86 -8.03
N ARG A 5 11.00 5.70 -9.06
CA ARG A 5 9.75 6.37 -9.51
C ARG A 5 8.82 5.49 -10.35
N ARG A 6 9.27 4.31 -10.79
CA ARG A 6 8.50 3.40 -11.66
C ARG A 6 7.91 2.20 -10.93
N CYS A 7 8.08 2.10 -9.61
CA CYS A 7 7.52 1.01 -8.83
C CYS A 7 6.03 1.26 -8.55
N THR A 8 5.17 0.77 -9.46
CA THR A 8 3.71 0.79 -9.37
C THR A 8 3.15 -0.12 -8.27
N SER A 9 3.94 -1.04 -7.71
CA SER A 9 3.49 -2.01 -6.71
C SER A 9 3.55 -1.51 -5.25
N GLY A 10 4.29 -0.43 -4.97
CA GLY A 10 4.49 0.04 -3.59
C GLY A 10 5.32 -0.90 -2.71
N ALA A 11 5.94 -1.96 -3.27
CA ALA A 11 6.72 -2.94 -2.52
C ALA A 11 8.04 -2.40 -1.93
N LEU A 12 8.56 -1.31 -2.49
CA LEU A 12 9.77 -0.66 -1.98
C LEU A 12 9.40 0.59 -1.17
N ARG A 13 9.56 0.52 0.15
CA ARG A 13 9.58 1.69 1.04
C ARG A 13 11.00 2.24 1.06
N TYR A 14 11.21 3.49 0.63
CA TYR A 14 12.50 4.16 0.83
C TYR A 14 12.40 5.04 2.08
N ARG A 15 13.21 4.76 3.11
CA ARG A 15 13.53 5.77 4.13
C ARG A 15 14.68 6.59 3.57
N MET A 16 14.43 7.81 3.12
CA MET A 16 15.53 8.74 2.81
C MET A 16 16.26 9.03 4.12
N ALA A 17 17.60 8.98 4.09
CA ALA A 17 18.48 9.19 5.25
C ALA A 17 18.34 10.58 5.91
N ASN A 18 17.51 11.46 5.35
CA ASN A 18 17.22 12.81 5.82
C ASN A 18 15.94 12.92 6.67
N GLY A 19 15.27 11.79 6.99
CA GLY A 19 14.12 11.79 7.90
C GLY A 19 12.82 12.36 7.34
N GLN A 20 12.74 12.63 6.03
CA GLN A 20 11.51 13.15 5.42
C GLN A 20 10.53 12.02 5.10
N THR A 21 9.40 12.02 5.80
CA THR A 21 8.21 11.23 5.47
C THR A 21 7.64 11.70 4.12
N GLU A 22 7.18 10.77 3.29
CA GLU A 22 6.49 11.10 2.03
C GLU A 22 5.30 12.04 2.32
N ASN A 23 5.13 13.08 1.51
CA ASN A 23 3.99 14.00 1.66
C ASN A 23 2.70 13.31 1.17
N PRO A 24 1.63 13.22 1.98
CA PRO A 24 0.39 12.58 1.56
C PRO A 24 -0.29 13.35 0.41
N VAL A 25 -0.88 12.59 -0.52
CA VAL A 25 -1.68 13.16 -1.61
C VAL A 25 -3.05 13.61 -1.08
N ARG A 26 -3.57 14.74 -1.57
CA ARG A 26 -4.94 15.22 -1.28
C ARG A 26 -5.63 15.62 -2.60
N PRO A 27 -6.89 15.23 -2.85
CA PRO A 27 -7.72 14.36 -2.01
C PRO A 27 -7.17 12.91 -1.97
N THR A 28 -7.59 12.14 -0.95
CA THR A 28 -7.26 10.72 -0.87
C THR A 28 -7.77 10.00 -2.11
N ALA A 29 -6.89 9.28 -2.80
CA ALA A 29 -7.21 8.48 -3.96
C ALA A 29 -7.31 7.01 -3.58
N VAL A 30 -8.37 6.35 -4.06
CA VAL A 30 -8.63 4.91 -3.87
C VAL A 30 -8.85 4.29 -5.24
N ALA A 31 -8.16 3.20 -5.55
CA ALA A 31 -8.34 2.44 -6.78
C ALA A 31 -8.32 0.95 -6.48
N ARG A 32 -9.16 0.18 -7.18
CA ARG A 32 -9.11 -1.28 -7.15
C ARG A 32 -8.42 -1.79 -8.42
N THR A 33 -7.46 -2.69 -8.28
CA THR A 33 -6.79 -3.32 -9.42
C THR A 33 -7.67 -4.40 -10.04
N ASP A 34 -7.34 -4.84 -11.25
CA ASP A 34 -8.01 -5.97 -11.91
C ASP A 34 -7.85 -7.28 -11.14
N SER A 35 -6.70 -7.46 -10.48
CA SER A 35 -6.49 -8.59 -9.55
C SER A 35 -7.34 -8.47 -8.29
N GLY A 36 -7.83 -7.27 -7.96
CA GLY A 36 -8.68 -7.02 -6.78
C GLY A 36 -7.91 -6.54 -5.55
N GLN A 37 -6.69 -6.06 -5.69
CA GLN A 37 -6.02 -5.28 -4.64
C GLN A 37 -6.63 -3.90 -4.53
N ILE A 38 -6.59 -3.30 -3.34
CA ILE A 38 -7.08 -1.93 -3.12
C ILE A 38 -5.88 -1.03 -2.87
N LEU A 39 -5.59 -0.16 -3.83
CA LEU A 39 -4.53 0.84 -3.74
C LEU A 39 -5.11 2.12 -3.15
N VAL A 40 -4.54 2.56 -2.02
CA VAL A 40 -4.95 3.78 -1.34
C VAL A 40 -3.74 4.72 -1.26
N ARG A 41 -3.93 6.00 -1.57
CA ARG A 41 -2.93 7.07 -1.44
C ARG A 41 -3.58 8.27 -0.78
N GLY A 42 -3.03 8.74 0.33
CA GLY A 42 -3.60 9.88 1.05
C GLY A 42 -3.01 10.03 2.44
N ASP A 43 -3.72 10.73 3.30
CA ASP A 43 -3.41 10.83 4.73
C ASP A 43 -4.19 9.72 5.46
N LEU A 44 -3.58 8.55 5.65
CA LEU A 44 -4.28 7.33 6.04
C LEU A 44 -3.96 6.95 7.48
N ARG A 45 -5.00 6.57 8.21
CA ARG A 45 -4.91 5.80 9.45
C ARG A 45 -5.42 4.40 9.21
N VAL A 46 -4.54 3.41 9.25
CA VAL A 46 -4.85 2.00 8.99
C VAL A 46 -4.82 1.23 10.29
N GLU A 47 -5.94 0.62 10.67
CA GLU A 47 -6.01 -0.24 11.86
C GLU A 47 -5.41 -1.61 11.56
N THR A 48 -4.49 -2.07 12.40
CA THR A 48 -3.78 -3.36 12.23
C THR A 48 -3.88 -4.19 13.50
N ALA A 49 -3.55 -5.49 13.42
CA ALA A 49 -3.48 -6.38 14.58
C ALA A 49 -2.49 -5.89 15.66
N THR A 50 -1.51 -5.05 15.30
CA THR A 50 -0.52 -4.48 16.22
C THR A 50 -0.85 -3.05 16.66
N GLY A 51 -2.02 -2.53 16.27
CA GLY A 51 -2.45 -1.15 16.52
C GLY A 51 -2.50 -0.29 15.25
N PRO A 52 -2.95 0.98 15.37
CA PRO A 52 -3.08 1.90 14.25
C PRO A 52 -1.73 2.28 13.65
N ARG A 53 -1.68 2.42 12.32
CA ARG A 53 -0.53 2.92 11.56
C ARG A 53 -0.91 4.12 10.71
N GLN A 54 -0.06 5.13 10.74
CA GLN A 54 -0.14 6.26 9.82
C GLN A 54 0.60 5.90 8.54
N GLU A 55 -0.08 5.98 7.40
CA GLU A 55 0.45 5.61 6.09
C GLU A 55 0.11 6.69 5.07
N THR A 56 1.01 6.94 4.12
CA THR A 56 0.73 7.84 2.98
C THR A 56 0.24 7.10 1.74
N ARG A 57 0.47 5.79 1.72
CA ARG A 57 0.03 4.85 0.70
C ARG A 57 -0.09 3.45 1.30
N ALA A 58 -1.06 2.67 0.85
CA ALA A 58 -1.22 1.28 1.25
C ALA A 58 -1.79 0.45 0.10
N THR A 59 -1.38 -0.82 0.03
CA THR A 59 -2.06 -1.85 -0.76
C THR A 59 -2.82 -2.73 0.22
N LEU A 60 -4.13 -2.62 0.23
CA LEU A 60 -5.01 -3.39 1.11
C LEU A 60 -5.50 -4.65 0.41
N CYS A 61 -5.72 -5.70 1.20
CA CYS A 61 -6.26 -6.95 0.70
C CYS A 61 -7.72 -6.75 0.27
N GLY A 62 -8.05 -7.11 -0.97
CA GLY A 62 -9.43 -7.13 -1.45
C GLY A 62 -10.00 -8.53 -1.70
N CYS A 63 -9.26 -9.58 -1.33
CA CYS A 63 -9.68 -10.99 -1.49
C CYS A 63 -9.85 -11.77 -0.18
N GLY A 64 -9.52 -11.18 0.97
CA GLY A 64 -9.73 -11.77 2.30
C GLY A 64 -8.77 -12.90 2.71
N THR A 65 -7.81 -13.26 1.87
CA THR A 65 -6.87 -14.37 2.10
C THR A 65 -5.54 -13.96 2.70
N SER A 66 -5.32 -12.67 2.95
CA SER A 66 -4.03 -12.19 3.44
C SER A 66 -3.79 -12.58 4.89
N ALA A 67 -2.59 -13.08 5.19
CA ALA A 67 -2.14 -13.31 6.56
C ALA A 67 -1.68 -12.00 7.26
N ASN A 68 -1.54 -10.90 6.50
CA ASN A 68 -1.10 -9.59 7.00
C ASN A 68 -2.22 -8.54 6.91
N THR A 69 -3.48 -8.94 7.16
CA THR A 69 -4.63 -8.04 7.15
C THR A 69 -4.41 -6.80 8.03
N PRO A 70 -4.78 -5.61 7.55
CA PRO A 70 -5.57 -5.33 6.34
C PRO A 70 -4.76 -5.20 5.05
N TYR A 71 -3.43 -5.35 5.11
CA TYR A 71 -2.57 -5.21 3.94
C TYR A 71 -2.66 -6.42 3.01
N CYS A 72 -2.34 -6.24 1.74
CA CYS A 72 -2.13 -7.35 0.83
C CYS A 72 -0.70 -7.89 0.99
N ASP A 73 -0.56 -9.19 1.17
CA ASP A 73 0.69 -9.94 1.25
C ASP A 73 0.97 -10.74 -0.03
N GLY A 74 0.13 -10.60 -1.05
CA GLY A 74 0.22 -11.40 -2.28
C GLY A 74 -0.43 -12.78 -2.19
N SER A 75 -1.11 -13.10 -1.09
CA SER A 75 -1.84 -14.36 -0.94
C SER A 75 -3.18 -14.32 -1.69
N GLY A 76 -3.53 -15.43 -2.35
CA GLY A 76 -4.83 -15.63 -2.99
C GLY A 76 -5.06 -14.84 -4.29
N PRO A 77 -6.32 -14.74 -4.74
CA PRO A 77 -6.67 -14.22 -6.07
C PRO A 77 -6.21 -12.78 -6.32
N CYS A 78 -6.12 -11.97 -5.27
CA CYS A 78 -5.66 -10.58 -5.41
C CYS A 78 -4.15 -10.42 -5.48
N GLY A 79 -3.39 -11.45 -5.08
CA GLY A 79 -1.94 -11.46 -5.20
C GLY A 79 -1.41 -12.18 -6.43
N SER A 80 -2.20 -13.05 -7.05
CA SER A 80 -1.87 -13.65 -8.34
C SER A 80 -1.89 -12.57 -9.42
N ARG A 81 -0.69 -12.20 -9.90
CA ARG A 81 -0.55 -11.43 -11.13
C ARG A 81 -1.05 -12.32 -12.29
N PRO A 82 -1.86 -11.81 -13.23
CA PRO A 82 -2.06 -12.51 -14.49
C PRO A 82 -0.74 -12.67 -15.26
#